data_AF-A0A5J4DXZ4-F1
#
_entry.id   AF-A0A5J4DXZ4-F1
#
_cell.length_a   1.000
_cell.length_b   1.000
_cell.length_c   1.000
_cell.angle_alpha   90.00
_cell.angle_beta   90.00
_cell.angle_gamma   90.00
#
_symmetry.space_group_name_H-M   'P 1'
#
loop_
_entity.id
_entity.type
_entity.pdbx_description
1 polymer ?
#
loop_
_entity_poly.entity_id
_entity_poly.type
_entity_poly.pdbx_seq_one_letter_code
_entity_poly.pdbx_strand_id
1 'polypeptide(L)'
;MNILYSLQHLGYVIPPQADAGWLGEAGPGPSYLGPGGPENDFTQRNTTFMTWNLMHLARMIKDAGGIAAHGNQRSEWDAGCRFDHPNPLYR
;
A
#
# COMPACT_ATOMS: atom_id res chain seq x y z
N MET A 1 -0.56 -4.00 12.84
CA MET A 1 -0.38 -3.26 11.57
C MET A 1 0.91 -2.43 11.59
N ASN A 2 2.10 -3.06 11.55
CA ASN A 2 3.39 -2.34 11.46
C ASN A 2 4.06 -2.55 10.09
N ILE A 3 3.92 -3.74 9.50
CA ILE A 3 4.59 -4.10 8.23
C ILE A 3 4.22 -3.14 7.09
N LEU A 4 2.92 -2.95 6.80
CA LEU A 4 2.48 -2.06 5.72
C LEU A 4 2.95 -0.61 5.93
N TYR A 5 2.90 -0.12 7.18
CA TYR A 5 3.39 1.20 7.53
C TYR A 5 4.91 1.31 7.34
N SER A 6 5.67 0.28 7.70
CA SER A 6 7.12 0.25 7.48
C SER A 6 7.46 0.19 5.99
N LEU A 7 6.74 -0.61 5.21
CA LEU A 7 6.93 -0.71 3.75
C LEU A 7 6.65 0.61 3.05
N GLN A 8 5.68 1.39 3.51
CA GLN A 8 5.39 2.70 2.91
C GLN A 8 6.60 3.66 3.00
N HIS A 9 7.41 3.59 4.06
CA HIS A 9 8.62 4.40 4.22
C HIS A 9 9.73 4.01 3.22
N LEU A 10 9.69 2.78 2.70
CA LEU A 10 10.58 2.30 1.65
C LEU A 10 10.07 2.63 0.24
N GLY A 11 8.90 3.26 0.12
CA GLY A 11 8.30 3.65 -1.16
C GLY A 11 7.26 2.67 -1.71
N TYR A 12 6.80 1.69 -0.94
CA TYR A 12 5.64 0.89 -1.33
C TYR A 12 4.36 1.73 -1.26
N VAL A 13 3.44 1.51 -2.21
CA VAL A 13 2.12 2.14 -2.21
C VAL A 13 1.09 1.11 -1.77
N ILE A 14 0.29 1.46 -0.76
CA ILE A 14 -0.65 0.54 -0.11
C ILE A 14 -2.07 0.86 -0.59
N PRO A 15 -2.76 -0.04 -1.32
CA PRO A 15 -4.13 0.18 -1.78
C PRO A 15 -5.15 -0.02 -0.64
N PRO A 16 -6.45 0.27 -0.87
CA PRO A 16 -7.50 -0.15 0.06
C PRO A 16 -7.50 -1.67 0.26
N GLN A 17 -7.80 -2.13 1.48
CA GLN A 17 -7.87 -3.57 1.82
C GLN A 17 -6.63 -4.36 1.36
N ALA A 18 -5.44 -3.87 1.72
CA ALA A 18 -4.15 -4.43 1.31
C ALA A 18 -3.67 -5.62 2.16
N ASP A 19 -4.50 -6.10 3.08
CA ASP A 19 -4.22 -7.22 3.96
C ASP A 19 -5.39 -8.21 3.97
N ALA A 20 -5.03 -9.49 3.95
CA ALA A 20 -5.94 -10.59 4.12
C ALA A 20 -5.28 -11.66 4.99
N GLY A 21 -6.08 -12.37 5.76
CA GLY A 21 -5.60 -13.42 6.64
C GLY A 21 -6.69 -14.41 6.99
N TRP A 22 -6.26 -15.52 7.55
CA TRP A 22 -7.12 -16.51 8.18
C TRP A 22 -6.73 -16.64 9.64
N LEU A 23 -7.73 -16.74 10.51
CA LEU A 23 -7.56 -17.03 11.91
C LEU A 23 -8.59 -18.08 12.32
N GLY A 24 -8.12 -19.13 12.99
CA GLY A 24 -9.00 -20.13 13.58
C GLY A 24 -9.65 -19.64 14.87
N GLU A 25 -10.48 -20.51 15.45
CA GLU A 25 -11.07 -20.29 16.77
C GLU A 25 -9.99 -20.10 17.85
N ALA A 26 -10.35 -19.39 18.93
CA ALA A 26 -9.43 -19.15 20.02
C ALA A 26 -9.01 -20.45 20.71
N GLY A 27 -7.73 -20.79 20.61
CA GLY A 27 -7.14 -21.98 21.24
C GLY A 27 -6.29 -22.80 20.28
N PRO A 28 -5.82 -23.98 20.71
CA PRO A 28 -5.21 -24.94 19.81
C PRO A 28 -6.23 -25.40 18.77
N GLY A 29 -5.85 -25.40 17.50
CA GLY A 29 -6.74 -25.76 16.40
C GLY A 29 -5.97 -26.21 15.17
N PRO A 30 -6.69 -26.73 14.16
CA PRO A 30 -6.07 -27.05 12.88
C PRO A 30 -5.46 -25.79 12.25
N SER A 31 -4.36 -25.96 11.53
CA SER A 31 -3.80 -24.89 10.70
C SER A 31 -4.68 -24.63 9.48
N TYR A 32 -4.34 -23.61 8.68
CA TYR A 32 -5.07 -23.23 7.47
C TYR A 32 -5.33 -24.38 6.48
N LEU A 33 -4.46 -25.39 6.40
CA LEU A 33 -4.69 -26.55 5.50
C LEU A 33 -5.59 -27.64 6.11
N GLY A 34 -6.07 -27.44 7.33
CA GLY A 34 -7.04 -28.31 7.98
C GLY A 34 -8.49 -27.91 7.66
N PRO A 35 -9.46 -28.61 8.28
CA PRO A 35 -10.88 -28.42 7.99
C PRO A 35 -11.33 -26.96 8.16
N GLY A 36 -11.97 -26.39 7.12
CA GLY A 36 -12.57 -25.06 7.16
C GLY A 36 -11.60 -23.91 6.95
N GLY A 37 -10.31 -24.17 6.72
CA GLY A 37 -9.33 -23.17 6.39
C GLY A 37 -9.44 -22.69 4.94
N PRO A 38 -9.21 -23.56 3.93
CA PRO A 38 -9.27 -23.17 2.52
C PRO A 38 -10.69 -22.79 2.07
N GLU A 39 -11.72 -23.33 2.72
CA GLU A 39 -13.13 -23.05 2.41
C GLU A 39 -13.66 -21.78 3.10
N ASN A 40 -12.86 -21.11 3.94
CA ASN A 40 -13.32 -19.94 4.69
C ASN A 40 -13.71 -18.77 3.76
N ASP A 41 -15.00 -18.46 3.67
CA ASP A 41 -15.54 -17.42 2.79
C ASP A 41 -14.93 -16.04 3.05
N PHE A 42 -14.74 -15.68 4.33
CA PHE A 42 -14.16 -14.40 4.70
C PHE A 42 -12.72 -14.26 4.18
N THR A 43 -11.89 -15.29 4.36
CA THR A 43 -10.50 -15.28 3.84
C THR A 43 -10.48 -15.27 2.32
N GLN A 44 -11.29 -16.10 1.65
CA GLN A 44 -11.33 -16.17 0.19
C GLN A 44 -11.76 -14.82 -0.42
N ARG A 45 -12.83 -14.21 0.12
CA ARG A 45 -13.35 -12.91 -0.34
C ARG A 45 -12.32 -11.80 -0.16
N ASN A 46 -11.75 -11.66 1.02
CA ASN A 46 -10.79 -10.58 1.28
C ASN A 46 -9.47 -10.79 0.53
N THR A 47 -9.02 -12.03 0.35
CA THR A 47 -7.84 -12.34 -0.49
C THR A 47 -8.11 -11.92 -1.93
N THR A 48 -9.29 -12.25 -2.47
CA THR A 48 -9.70 -11.84 -3.81
C THR A 48 -9.70 -10.32 -3.96
N PHE A 49 -10.30 -9.60 -3.01
CA PHE A 49 -10.38 -8.13 -3.05
C PHE A 49 -8.99 -7.49 -2.95
N MET A 50 -8.17 -7.95 -2.01
CA MET A 50 -6.79 -7.51 -1.85
C MET A 50 -5.99 -7.72 -3.14
N THR A 51 -6.10 -8.89 -3.78
CA THR A 51 -5.41 -9.19 -5.04
C THR A 51 -5.83 -8.23 -6.16
N TRP A 52 -7.14 -7.99 -6.35
CA TRP A 52 -7.60 -7.04 -7.35
C TRP A 52 -7.12 -5.61 -7.07
N ASN A 53 -7.21 -5.14 -5.83
CA ASN A 53 -6.75 -3.81 -5.44
C ASN A 53 -5.25 -3.62 -5.67
N LEU A 54 -4.44 -4.63 -5.36
CA LEU A 54 -3.00 -4.65 -5.63
C LEU A 54 -2.71 -4.62 -7.14
N MET A 55 -3.39 -5.45 -7.94
CA MET A 55 -3.19 -5.51 -9.38
C MET A 55 -3.58 -4.19 -10.06
N HIS A 56 -4.71 -3.60 -9.67
CA HIS A 56 -5.16 -2.32 -10.22
C HIS A 56 -4.17 -1.20 -9.90
N LEU A 57 -3.76 -1.06 -8.64
CA LEU A 57 -2.81 -0.01 -8.25
C LEU A 57 -1.45 -0.21 -8.92
N ALA A 58 -0.94 -1.44 -8.96
CA ALA A 58 0.32 -1.76 -9.63
C ALA A 58 0.25 -1.40 -11.12
N ARG A 59 -0.87 -1.70 -11.78
CA ARG A 59 -1.07 -1.34 -13.19
C ARG A 59 -1.12 0.17 -13.39
N MET A 60 -1.87 0.90 -12.55
CA MET A 60 -1.95 2.36 -12.62
C MET A 60 -0.57 3.02 -12.47
N ILE A 61 0.21 2.58 -11.48
CA ILE A 61 1.57 3.11 -11.25
C ILE A 61 2.49 2.79 -12.43
N LYS A 62 2.42 1.57 -12.96
CA LYS A 62 3.21 1.17 -14.14
C LYS A 62 2.87 2.00 -15.36
N ASP A 63 1.59 2.20 -15.65
CA ASP A 63 1.13 2.96 -16.81
C ASP A 63 1.46 4.45 -16.69
N ALA A 64 1.51 4.99 -15.46
CA ALA A 64 1.94 6.37 -15.19
C ALA A 64 3.48 6.56 -15.25
N GLY A 65 4.26 5.48 -15.41
CA GLY A 65 5.73 5.55 -15.36
C GLY A 65 6.32 5.71 -13.96
N GLY A 66 5.56 5.36 -12.92
CA GLY A 66 5.93 5.50 -11.51
C GLY A 66 5.17 6.62 -10.79
N ILE A 67 5.56 6.89 -9.55
CA ILE A 67 5.07 8.06 -8.78
C ILE A 67 6.00 9.23 -9.07
N ALA A 68 5.45 10.37 -9.45
CA ALA A 68 6.23 11.57 -9.76
C ALA A 68 7.05 12.02 -8.53
N ALA A 69 8.34 12.26 -8.75
CA ALA A 69 9.24 12.72 -7.68
C ALA A 69 9.06 14.20 -7.34
N HIS A 70 8.44 14.99 -8.24
CA HIS A 70 8.23 16.43 -8.04
C HIS A 70 7.52 16.72 -6.71
N GLY A 71 7.99 17.72 -5.97
CA GLY A 71 7.53 18.02 -4.61
C GLY A 71 8.20 17.19 -3.50
N ASN A 72 8.89 16.09 -3.82
CA ASN A 72 9.63 15.25 -2.87
C ASN A 72 11.14 15.17 -3.24
N GLN A 73 11.73 16.31 -3.58
CA GLN A 73 13.12 16.41 -4.03
C GLN A 73 13.92 17.26 -3.04
N ARG A 74 14.71 16.60 -2.19
CA ARG A 74 15.52 17.28 -1.17
C ARG A 74 16.59 18.21 -1.78
N SER A 75 17.25 17.79 -2.84
CA SER A 75 18.28 18.59 -3.52
C SER A 75 17.73 19.93 -4.06
N GLU A 76 16.55 19.88 -4.67
CA GLU A 76 15.82 21.06 -5.15
C GLU A 76 15.40 21.98 -4.00
N TRP A 77 14.92 21.39 -2.90
CA TRP A 77 14.58 22.14 -1.68
C TRP A 77 15.79 22.88 -1.10
N ASP A 78 16.93 22.18 -1.01
CA ASP A 78 18.20 22.71 -0.51
C ASP A 78 18.77 23.79 -1.46
N ALA A 79 18.48 23.71 -2.76
CA ALA A 79 18.78 24.74 -3.76
C ALA A 79 17.85 25.97 -3.69
N GLY A 80 16.89 25.99 -2.77
CA GLY A 80 15.96 27.11 -2.58
C GLY A 80 14.72 27.06 -3.48
N CYS A 81 14.54 26.02 -4.29
CA CYS A 81 13.33 25.84 -5.08
C CYS A 81 12.12 25.69 -4.14
N ARG A 82 11.02 26.36 -4.48
CA ARG A 82 9.74 26.23 -3.78
C ARG A 82 8.70 25.86 -4.82
N PHE A 83 8.15 24.67 -4.67
CA PHE A 83 7.18 24.05 -5.58
C PHE A 83 5.81 24.73 -5.41
N ASP A 84 5.69 25.93 -5.99
CA ASP A 84 4.46 26.74 -6.10
C ASP A 84 4.16 27.67 -4.91
N HIS A 85 5.10 27.88 -3.97
CA HIS A 85 4.90 28.91 -2.94
C HIS A 85 5.15 30.31 -3.54
N PRO A 86 4.17 31.24 -3.52
CA PRO A 86 4.39 32.59 -4.02
C PRO A 86 5.54 33.23 -3.26
N ASN A 87 6.52 33.77 -4.00
CA ASN A 87 7.65 34.46 -3.40
C ASN A 87 7.16 35.86 -2.93
N PRO A 88 7.13 36.15 -1.62
CA PRO A 88 6.62 37.42 -1.12
C PRO A 88 7.49 38.63 -1.53
N LEU A 89 8.71 38.40 -2.03
CA LEU A 89 9.64 39.44 -2.46
C LEU A 89 9.55 39.80 -3.95
N TYR A 90 8.86 38.99 -4.76
CA TYR A 90 8.65 39.25 -6.19
C TYR A 90 7.15 39.08 -6.50
N ARG A 91 6.42 40.19 -6.41
CA ARG A 91 5.06 40.37 -6.90
C ARG A 91 5.05 41.44 -7.98
#